data_AF-A0A7Y2GUZ9-F1
#
_entry.id   AF-A0A7Y2GUZ9-F1
#
_cell.length_a   1.000
_cell.length_b   1.000
_cell.length_c   1.000
_cell.angle_alpha   90.00
_cell.angle_beta   90.00
_cell.angle_gamma   90.00
#
_symmetry.space_group_name_H-M   'P 1'
#
loop_
_entity.id
_entity.type
_entity.pdbx_description
1 polymer ?
#
loop_
_entity_poly.entity_id
_entity_poly.type
_entity_poly.pdbx_seq_one_letter_code
_entity_poly.pdbx_strand_id
1 'polypeptide(L)'
;YRLRTARAMEGGGFFPGKAAGARGVYLSGSKSIVHEISVYRSKDTAKSDFASFKRRVRRDGGKIRSNKSEQIIFSMKKLVYLGFLNPQGGIHLISSRNGNDIITYYNAYFK
;
A
#
# COMPACT_ATOMS: atom_id res chain seq x y z
N TYR A 1 -9.52 -10.07 -11.03
CA TYR A 1 -10.13 -9.15 -10.05
C TYR A 1 -10.99 -8.13 -10.78
N ARG A 2 -12.20 -7.80 -10.29
CA ARG A 2 -13.01 -6.71 -10.87
C ARG A 2 -12.94 -5.48 -9.96
N LEU A 3 -12.68 -4.31 -10.54
CA LEU A 3 -12.76 -3.03 -9.82
C LEU A 3 -14.20 -2.82 -9.37
N ARG A 4 -14.41 -2.57 -8.08
CA ARG A 4 -15.74 -2.31 -7.49
C ARG A 4 -15.97 -0.84 -7.24
N THR A 5 -14.96 -0.16 -6.70
CA THR A 5 -15.04 1.28 -6.43
C THR A 5 -13.66 1.90 -6.65
N ALA A 6 -13.65 3.06 -7.30
CA ALA A 6 -12.53 3.99 -7.31
C ALA A 6 -13.02 5.30 -6.71
N ARG A 7 -12.32 5.82 -5.70
CA ARG A 7 -12.65 7.11 -5.09
C ARG A 7 -11.38 7.92 -4.88
N ALA A 8 -11.45 9.23 -5.18
CA ALA A 8 -10.54 10.21 -4.62
C ALA A 8 -10.86 10.35 -3.13
N MET A 9 -9.87 10.39 -2.24
CA MET A 9 -10.12 10.49 -0.80
C MET A 9 -9.69 11.85 -0.26
N GLU A 10 -10.65 12.58 0.30
CA GLU A 10 -10.39 13.70 1.22
C GLU A 10 -10.25 13.15 2.64
N GLY A 11 -9.00 12.94 3.09
CA GLY A 11 -8.71 12.45 4.44
C GLY A 11 -9.06 10.96 4.67
N GLY A 12 -8.13 10.21 5.28
CA GLY A 12 -8.38 8.80 5.66
C GLY A 12 -7.67 7.76 4.79
N GLY A 13 -6.52 8.09 4.21
CA GLY A 13 -5.59 7.11 3.63
C GLY A 13 -4.83 6.31 4.70
N PHE A 14 -4.08 5.30 4.26
CA PHE A 14 -3.13 4.54 5.09
C PHE A 14 -2.06 5.43 5.75
N PHE A 15 -1.81 6.60 5.16
CA PHE A 15 -0.91 7.63 5.67
C PHE A 15 -1.74 8.72 6.37
N PRO A 16 -1.72 8.79 7.72
CA PRO A 16 -2.46 9.81 8.47
C PRO A 16 -2.06 11.22 8.03
N GLY A 17 -3.05 12.09 7.88
CA GLY A 17 -2.84 13.48 7.44
C GLY A 17 -2.45 13.66 5.97
N LYS A 18 -2.48 12.59 5.16
CA LYS A 18 -2.27 12.65 3.71
C LYS A 18 -3.53 12.22 2.96
N ALA A 19 -3.85 12.97 1.92
CA ALA A 19 -4.88 12.55 0.96
C ALA A 19 -4.30 11.44 0.08
N ALA A 20 -5.01 10.31 -0.01
CA ALA A 20 -4.72 9.34 -1.04
C ALA A 20 -5.19 9.93 -2.38
N GLY A 21 -4.28 10.03 -3.35
CA GLY A 21 -4.61 10.49 -4.70
C GLY A 21 -5.60 9.55 -5.40
N ALA A 22 -5.53 8.25 -5.12
CA ALA A 22 -6.51 7.28 -5.60
C ALA A 22 -6.62 6.07 -4.68
N ARG A 23 -7.83 5.53 -4.53
CA ARG A 23 -8.07 4.23 -3.89
C ARG A 23 -8.96 3.35 -4.77
N GLY A 24 -8.48 2.16 -5.11
CA GLY A 24 -9.22 1.12 -5.82
C GLY A 24 -9.53 -0.07 -4.90
N VAL A 25 -10.78 -0.52 -4.89
CA VAL A 25 -11.17 -1.77 -4.21
C VAL A 25 -11.53 -2.81 -5.25
N TYR A 26 -10.88 -3.96 -5.18
CA TYR A 26 -11.03 -5.07 -6.11
C TYR A 26 -11.53 -6.31 -5.40
N LEU A 27 -12.57 -6.96 -5.95
CA LEU A 27 -13.14 -8.20 -5.38
C LEU A 27 -13.04 -9.37 -6.37
N SER A 28 -12.92 -10.59 -5.82
CA SER A 28 -12.99 -11.86 -6.55
C SER A 28 -13.49 -12.97 -5.62
N GLY A 29 -14.79 -13.30 -5.66
CA GLY A 29 -15.40 -14.20 -4.67
C GLY A 29 -15.28 -13.62 -3.26
N SER A 30 -14.78 -14.42 -2.29
CA SER A 30 -14.48 -13.98 -0.92
C SER A 30 -13.17 -13.18 -0.77
N LYS A 31 -12.41 -13.01 -1.86
CA LYS A 31 -11.13 -12.28 -1.87
C LYS A 31 -11.35 -10.79 -2.09
N SER A 32 -10.65 -9.98 -1.31
CA SER A 32 -10.66 -8.52 -1.42
C SER A 32 -9.24 -7.98 -1.46
N ILE A 33 -8.94 -7.15 -2.46
CA ILE A 33 -7.71 -6.36 -2.53
C ILE A 33 -8.09 -4.89 -2.44
N VAL A 34 -7.42 -4.13 -1.57
CA VAL A 34 -7.52 -2.67 -1.55
C VAL A 34 -6.17 -2.11 -1.96
N HIS A 35 -6.19 -1.25 -2.96
CA HIS A 35 -5.04 -0.54 -3.50
C HIS A 35 -5.22 0.95 -3.25
N GLU A 36 -4.20 1.58 -2.66
CA GLU A 36 -4.14 3.01 -2.43
C GLU A 36 -2.85 3.60 -3.02
N ILE A 37 -2.95 4.77 -3.64
CA ILE A 37 -1.83 5.58 -4.11
C ILE A 37 -1.89 6.93 -3.40
N SER A 38 -0.82 7.27 -2.70
CA SER A 38 -0.57 8.61 -2.17
C SER A 38 0.34 9.37 -3.14
N VAL A 39 -0.10 10.54 -3.58
CA VAL A 39 0.64 11.40 -4.51
C VAL A 39 1.35 12.48 -3.71
N TYR A 40 2.65 12.60 -3.93
CA TYR A 40 3.51 13.57 -3.25
C TYR A 40 4.07 14.58 -4.25
N ARG A 41 4.22 15.83 -3.82
CA ARG A 41 4.90 16.87 -4.62
C ARG A 41 6.42 16.70 -4.66
N SER A 42 7.00 16.00 -3.69
CA SER A 42 8.44 15.76 -3.58
C SER A 42 8.73 14.30 -3.23
N LYS A 43 9.71 13.72 -3.94
CA LYS A 43 10.20 12.35 -3.72
C LYS A 43 10.81 12.17 -2.32
N ASP A 44 11.45 13.20 -1.79
CA ASP A 44 12.08 13.12 -0.46
C ASP A 44 11.05 13.10 0.66
N THR A 45 9.94 13.83 0.49
CA THR A 45 8.80 13.75 1.40
C THR A 45 8.18 12.36 1.39
N ALA A 46 7.97 11.78 0.20
CA ALA A 46 7.46 10.41 0.09
C ALA A 46 8.39 9.38 0.75
N LYS A 47 9.71 9.51 0.56
CA LYS A 47 10.71 8.66 1.22
C LYS A 47 10.66 8.78 2.75
N SER A 48 10.62 10.00 3.28
CA SER A 48 10.54 10.26 4.72
C SER A 48 9.26 9.68 5.34
N ASP A 49 8.12 9.88 4.69
CA ASP A 49 6.83 9.34 5.13
C ASP A 49 6.82 7.81 5.06
N PHE A 50 7.36 7.23 4.00
CA PHE A 50 7.48 5.78 3.87
C PHE A 50 8.38 5.19 4.96
N ALA A 51 9.50 5.85 5.30
CA ALA A 51 10.36 5.45 6.40
C ALA A 51 9.66 5.55 7.77
N SER A 52 8.90 6.62 8.00
CA SER A 52 8.10 6.80 9.22
C SER A 52 6.98 5.76 9.33
N PHE A 53 6.34 5.41 8.22
CA PHE A 53 5.37 4.34 8.14
C PHE A 53 5.99 2.97 8.47
N LYS A 54 7.18 2.65 7.91
CA LYS A 54 7.94 1.44 8.28
C LYS A 54 8.19 1.34 9.78
N ARG A 55 8.62 2.45 10.40
CA ARG A 55 8.83 2.52 11.86
C ARG A 55 7.53 2.26 12.63
N ARG A 56 6.42 2.87 12.21
CA ARG A 56 5.11 2.66 12.83
C ARG A 56 4.64 1.22 12.72
N VAL A 57 4.74 0.61 11.54
CA VAL A 57 4.39 -0.81 11.34
C VAL A 57 5.13 -1.72 12.32
N ARG A 58 6.45 -1.49 12.52
CA ARG A 58 7.23 -2.26 13.51
C ARG A 58 6.74 -2.02 14.94
N ARG A 59 6.50 -0.76 15.32
CA ARG A 59 5.99 -0.38 16.65
C ARG A 59 4.64 -1.03 16.94
N ASP A 60 3.76 -1.10 15.95
CA ASP A 60 2.42 -1.66 16.08
C ASP A 60 2.42 -3.21 15.96
N GLY A 61 3.60 -3.86 16.00
CA GLY A 61 3.75 -5.32 15.99
C GLY A 61 3.70 -5.98 14.60
N GLY A 62 3.72 -5.20 13.53
CA GLY A 62 3.74 -5.70 12.16
C GLY A 62 5.09 -6.31 11.77
N LYS A 63 5.06 -7.51 11.19
CA LYS A 63 6.27 -8.23 10.73
C LYS A 63 6.65 -7.79 9.32
N ILE A 64 7.73 -7.02 9.17
CA ILE A 64 8.24 -6.59 7.85
C ILE A 64 9.17 -7.68 7.28
N ARG A 65 8.90 -8.17 6.07
CA ARG A 65 9.63 -9.27 5.41
C ARG A 65 10.52 -8.87 4.22
N SER A 66 10.52 -7.61 3.77
CA SER A 66 11.33 -7.14 2.64
C SER A 66 12.41 -6.15 3.07
N ASN A 67 13.62 -6.31 2.53
CA ASN A 67 14.85 -5.57 2.84
C ASN A 67 15.21 -4.50 1.79
N LYS A 68 14.42 -4.32 0.73
CA LYS A 68 14.64 -3.24 -0.24
C LYS A 68 14.23 -1.90 0.40
N SER A 69 15.09 -0.88 0.27
CA SER A 69 14.87 0.45 0.86
C SER A 69 13.49 1.03 0.51
N GLU A 70 12.99 0.70 -0.67
CA GLU A 70 11.77 1.24 -1.28
C GLU A 70 10.58 0.26 -1.30
N GLN A 71 10.65 -0.92 -0.66
CA GLN A 71 9.55 -1.90 -0.65
C GLN A 71 9.44 -2.63 0.70
N ILE A 72 8.23 -2.73 1.24
CA ILE A 72 7.92 -3.50 2.45
C ILE A 72 6.73 -4.42 2.23
N ILE A 73 6.86 -5.66 2.69
CA ILE A 73 5.75 -6.57 2.87
C ILE A 73 5.55 -6.72 4.37
N PHE A 74 4.34 -6.47 4.87
CA PHE A 74 4.05 -6.61 6.29
C PHE A 74 2.63 -7.12 6.53
N SER A 75 2.36 -7.61 7.75
CA SER A 75 1.02 -8.05 8.14
C SER A 75 0.51 -7.26 9.33
N MET A 76 -0.76 -6.85 9.30
CA MET A 76 -1.50 -6.35 10.47
C MET A 76 -2.80 -7.15 10.61
N LYS A 77 -3.00 -7.80 11.77
CA LYS A 77 -4.13 -8.69 12.01
C LYS A 77 -4.23 -9.76 10.89
N LYS A 78 -5.38 -9.89 10.22
CA LYS A 78 -5.64 -10.83 9.13
C LYS A 78 -5.29 -10.28 7.73
N LEU A 79 -4.69 -9.10 7.65
CA LEU A 79 -4.35 -8.45 6.38
C LEU A 79 -2.85 -8.45 6.16
N VAL A 80 -2.45 -8.83 4.95
CA VAL A 80 -1.09 -8.65 4.43
C VAL A 80 -1.10 -7.37 3.59
N TYR A 81 0.00 -6.64 3.64
CA TYR A 81 0.21 -5.38 2.96
C TYR A 81 1.52 -5.40 2.20
N LEU A 82 1.55 -4.76 1.05
CA LEU A 82 2.74 -4.51 0.24
C LEU A 82 2.77 -3.01 -0.08
N GLY A 83 3.74 -2.30 0.52
CA GLY A 83 3.97 -0.88 0.28
C GLY A 83 5.26 -0.66 -0.48
N PHE A 84 5.29 0.26 -1.43
CA PHE A 84 6.51 0.64 -2.14
C PHE A 84 6.45 2.08 -2.66
N LEU A 85 7.64 2.66 -2.90
CA LEU A 85 7.78 3.92 -3.63
C LEU A 85 7.73 3.63 -5.12
N ASN A 86 6.82 4.29 -5.84
CA ASN A 86 6.78 4.17 -7.29
C ASN A 86 7.82 5.10 -7.95
N PRO A 87 8.16 4.88 -9.24
CA PRO A 87 9.15 5.71 -9.94
C PRO A 87 8.82 7.21 -9.97
N GLN A 88 7.54 7.56 -9.97
CA GLN A 88 7.03 8.94 -9.97
C GLN A 88 7.11 9.63 -8.59
N GLY A 89 7.60 8.93 -7.56
CA GLY A 89 7.75 9.49 -6.21
C GLY A 89 6.49 9.46 -5.34
N GLY A 90 5.47 8.70 -5.74
CA GLY A 90 4.31 8.39 -4.91
C GLY A 90 4.52 7.15 -4.03
N ILE A 91 3.71 7.01 -2.98
CA ILE A 91 3.68 5.79 -2.17
C ILE A 91 2.45 4.98 -2.57
N HIS A 92 2.66 3.72 -2.94
CA HIS A 92 1.61 2.80 -3.29
C HIS A 92 1.51 1.74 -2.20
N LEU A 93 0.31 1.50 -1.67
CA LEU A 93 0.02 0.41 -0.74
C LEU A 93 -1.07 -0.50 -1.28
N ILE A 94 -0.80 -1.80 -1.29
CA ILE A 94 -1.76 -2.84 -1.63
C ILE A 94 -2.00 -3.67 -0.37
N SER A 95 -3.25 -4.03 -0.10
CA SER A 95 -3.61 -4.93 0.99
C SER A 95 -4.51 -6.06 0.51
N SER A 96 -4.35 -7.24 1.09
CA SER A 96 -5.19 -8.41 0.86
C SER A 96 -5.36 -9.22 2.13
N ARG A 97 -6.48 -9.93 2.24
CA ARG A 97 -6.70 -10.97 3.26
C ARG A 97 -5.94 -12.27 2.96
N ASN A 98 -5.43 -12.41 1.73
CA ASN A 98 -4.64 -13.54 1.27
C ASN A 98 -3.33 -13.03 0.66
N GLY A 99 -2.20 -13.35 1.29
CA GLY A 99 -0.89 -12.79 0.93
C GLY A 99 -0.43 -13.14 -0.50
N ASN A 100 -0.77 -14.32 -1.01
CA ASN A 100 -0.40 -14.75 -2.37
C ASN A 100 -1.00 -13.84 -3.44
N ASP A 101 -2.20 -13.32 -3.19
CA ASP A 101 -2.92 -12.46 -4.12
C ASP A 101 -2.21 -11.10 -4.33
N ILE A 102 -1.45 -10.62 -3.34
CA ILE A 102 -0.72 -9.35 -3.42
C ILE A 102 0.50 -9.46 -4.33
N ILE A 103 1.22 -10.60 -4.26
CA ILE A 103 2.41 -10.84 -5.09
C ILE A 103 1.98 -10.99 -6.56
N THR A 104 0.91 -11.74 -6.81
CA THR A 104 0.33 -11.88 -8.15
C THR A 104 -0.11 -10.53 -8.71
N TYR A 105 -0.81 -9.70 -7.92
CA TYR A 105 -1.23 -8.37 -8.35
C TYR A 105 -0.05 -7.44 -8.64
N TYR A 106 0.96 -7.41 -7.76
CA TYR A 106 2.16 -6.60 -7.95
C TYR A 106 2.87 -6.96 -9.25
N ASN A 107 3.08 -8.26 -9.51
CA ASN A 107 3.69 -8.70 -10.75
C ASN A 107 2.86 -8.27 -11.97
N ALA A 108 1.53 -8.43 -11.95
CA ALA A 108 0.68 -8.06 -13.08
C ALA A 108 0.60 -6.54 -13.35
N TYR A 109 0.82 -5.70 -12.34
CA TYR A 109 0.74 -4.24 -12.49
C TYR A 109 2.08 -3.61 -12.89
N PHE A 110 3.21 -4.18 -12.45
CA PHE A 110 4.54 -3.57 -12.60
C PHE A 110 5.53 -4.36 -13.48
N LYS A 111 5.20 -5.58 -13.91
CA LYS A 111 5.97 -6.37 -14.88
C LYS A 111 5.12 -6.65 -16.09
#